data_AF-A0A973B2R5-F1
#
_entry.id   AF-A0A973B2R5-F1
#
_cell.length_a   1.000
_cell.length_b   1.000
_cell.length_c   1.000
_cell.angle_alpha   90.00
_cell.angle_beta   90.00
_cell.angle_gamma   90.00
#
_symmetry.space_group_name_H-M   'P 1'
#
loop_
_entity.id
_entity.type
_entity.pdbx_description
1 polymer ?
#
loop_
_entity_poly.entity_id
_entity_poly.type
_entity_poly.pdbx_seq_one_letter_code
_entity_poly.pdbx_strand_id
1 'polypeptide(L)'
;MSQTPPVTVDLAEEFMGPRSPMQRLQALLHRYPFVSPLVVLVFAMVVFALINPRFFLPGNLSFLTQQTVVVGTLAIAQTLIILTAGIDLSIGAIMVFGQMVM
;
A
#
# COMPACT_ATOMS: atom_id res chain seq x y z
N MET A 1 -49.36 18.53 -37.72
CA MET A 1 -48.54 18.81 -36.52
C MET A 1 -47.86 17.52 -36.10
N SER A 2 -46.68 17.24 -36.67
CA SER A 2 -45.86 16.08 -36.30
C SER A 2 -44.96 16.47 -35.12
N GLN A 3 -45.32 16.06 -33.92
CA GLN A 3 -44.44 16.20 -32.75
C GLN A 3 -43.32 15.17 -32.89
N THR A 4 -42.11 15.61 -33.18
CA THR A 4 -40.89 14.82 -32.99
C THR A 4 -40.73 14.53 -31.49
N PRO A 5 -40.55 13.28 -31.07
CA PRO A 5 -40.40 12.94 -29.66
C PRO A 5 -39.14 13.61 -29.09
N PRO A 6 -39.13 13.96 -27.78
CA PRO A 6 -37.96 14.53 -27.15
C PRO A 6 -36.86 13.47 -27.15
N VAL A 7 -35.72 13.78 -27.78
CA VAL A 7 -34.49 13.01 -27.55
C VAL A 7 -34.09 13.29 -26.12
N THR A 8 -34.61 12.50 -25.19
CA THR A 8 -34.04 12.37 -23.86
C THR A 8 -32.72 11.63 -24.06
N VAL A 9 -31.68 12.38 -24.43
CA VAL A 9 -30.31 11.92 -24.21
C VAL A 9 -30.27 11.63 -22.72
N ASP A 10 -30.33 10.36 -22.37
CA ASP A 10 -30.21 9.94 -20.98
C ASP A 10 -28.75 10.18 -20.61
N LEU A 11 -28.47 11.42 -20.17
CA LEU A 11 -27.14 11.86 -19.77
C LEU A 11 -26.58 10.91 -18.70
N ALA A 12 -27.45 10.23 -17.93
CA ALA A 12 -27.05 9.22 -16.98
C ALA A 12 -26.41 7.98 -17.64
N GLU A 13 -26.86 7.56 -18.83
CA GLU A 13 -26.22 6.48 -19.60
C GLU A 13 -24.88 6.94 -20.21
N GLU A 14 -24.77 8.19 -20.65
CA GLU A 14 -23.54 8.75 -21.24
C GLU A 14 -22.42 8.94 -20.19
N PHE A 15 -22.78 9.31 -18.95
CA PHE A 15 -21.83 9.36 -17.81
C PHE A 15 -21.51 7.97 -17.22
N MET A 16 -22.26 6.93 -17.55
CA MET A 16 -22.04 5.54 -17.10
C MET A 16 -21.23 4.70 -18.10
N GLY A 17 -20.29 5.34 -18.83
CA GLY A 17 -19.27 4.63 -19.59
C GLY A 17 -18.52 3.58 -18.73
N PRO A 18 -18.10 2.44 -19.30
CA PRO A 18 -17.46 1.38 -18.55
C PRO A 18 -16.25 1.92 -17.77
N ARG A 19 -16.30 1.81 -16.44
CA ARG A 19 -15.21 2.26 -15.55
C ARG A 19 -13.86 1.76 -16.08
N SER A 20 -12.96 2.70 -16.33
CA SER A 20 -11.62 2.45 -16.86
C SER A 20 -10.88 1.44 -15.95
N PRO A 21 -10.05 0.54 -16.51
CA PRO A 21 -9.23 -0.39 -15.72
C PRO A 21 -8.43 0.32 -14.62
N MET A 22 -7.99 1.54 -14.90
CA MET A 22 -7.23 2.39 -13.96
C MET A 22 -8.09 2.89 -12.79
N GLN A 23 -9.37 3.19 -13.04
CA GLN A 23 -10.33 3.56 -11.99
C GLN A 23 -10.67 2.37 -11.08
N ARG A 24 -10.72 1.15 -11.65
CA ARG A 24 -10.93 -0.08 -10.87
C ARG A 24 -9.72 -0.38 -9.98
N LEU A 25 -8.50 -0.24 -10.52
CA LEU A 25 -7.27 -0.40 -9.76
C LEU A 25 -7.17 0.64 -8.63
N GLN A 26 -7.45 1.92 -8.94
CA GLN A 26 -7.46 2.99 -7.94
C GLN A 26 -8.47 2.71 -6.81
N ALA A 27 -9.68 2.24 -7.17
CA ALA A 27 -10.71 1.89 -6.19
C ALA A 27 -10.28 0.71 -5.29
N LEU A 28 -9.60 -0.30 -5.83
CA LEU A 28 -9.07 -1.42 -5.05
C LEU A 28 -7.98 -0.96 -4.07
N LEU A 29 -7.06 -0.10 -4.51
CA LEU A 29 -5.98 0.44 -3.66
C LEU A 29 -6.51 1.31 -2.51
N HIS A 30 -7.55 2.11 -2.75
CA HIS A 30 -8.17 2.92 -1.69
C HIS A 30 -9.02 2.08 -0.73
N ARG A 31 -9.67 1.03 -1.23
CA ARG A 31 -10.48 0.14 -0.40
C ARG A 31 -9.64 -0.72 0.55
N TYR A 32 -8.42 -1.07 0.13
CA TYR A 32 -7.48 -1.87 0.92
C TYR A 32 -6.09 -1.21 0.93
N PRO A 33 -5.84 -0.27 1.87
CA PRO A 33 -4.59 0.48 1.93
C PRO A 33 -3.32 -0.37 2.08
N PHE A 34 -3.44 -1.63 2.55
CA PHE A 34 -2.33 -2.57 2.64
C PHE A 34 -1.90 -3.15 1.27
N VAL A 35 -2.74 -3.08 0.25
CA VAL A 35 -2.44 -3.65 -1.07
C VAL A 35 -1.33 -2.86 -1.75
N SER A 36 -1.27 -1.54 -1.58
CA SER A 36 -0.20 -0.73 -2.18
C SER A 36 1.21 -1.12 -1.68
N PRO A 37 1.52 -1.18 -0.37
CA PRO A 37 2.84 -1.62 0.08
C PRO A 37 3.11 -3.10 -0.25
N LEU A 38 2.09 -3.97 -0.28
CA LEU A 38 2.27 -5.37 -0.69
C LEU A 38 2.72 -5.48 -2.15
N VAL A 39 2.10 -4.72 -3.05
CA VAL A 39 2.50 -4.70 -4.48
C VAL A 39 3.93 -4.19 -4.62
N VAL A 40 4.30 -3.13 -3.90
CA VAL A 40 5.67 -2.60 -3.90
C VAL A 40 6.67 -3.63 -3.36
N LEU A 41 6.33 -4.35 -2.29
CA LEU A 41 7.18 -5.41 -1.72
C LEU A 41 7.42 -6.53 -2.73
N VAL A 42 6.36 -7.07 -3.35
CA VAL A 42 6.46 -8.14 -4.35
C VAL A 42 7.29 -7.68 -5.54
N PHE A 43 7.06 -6.45 -6.01
CA PHE A 43 7.85 -5.86 -7.10
C PHE A 43 9.34 -5.76 -6.73
N ALA A 44 9.65 -5.24 -5.53
CA ALA A 44 11.03 -5.14 -5.05
C ALA A 44 11.69 -6.52 -4.95
N MET A 45 10.99 -7.54 -4.43
CA MET A 45 11.51 -8.91 -4.35
C MET A 45 11.89 -9.47 -5.73
N VAL A 46 11.04 -9.26 -6.75
CA VAL A 46 11.33 -9.68 -8.12
C VAL A 46 12.56 -8.95 -8.66
N VAL A 47 12.62 -7.62 -8.50
CA VAL A 47 13.75 -6.81 -8.98
C VAL A 47 15.07 -7.24 -8.31
N PHE A 48 15.09 -7.39 -6.99
CA PHE A 48 16.30 -7.80 -6.27
C PHE A 48 16.72 -9.23 -6.56
N ALA A 49 15.76 -10.13 -6.80
CA ALA A 49 16.06 -11.49 -7.24
C ALA A 49 16.76 -11.54 -8.60
N LEU A 50 16.36 -10.65 -9.54
CA LEU A 50 16.96 -10.57 -10.87
C LEU A 50 18.35 -9.91 -10.85
N ILE A 51 18.54 -8.89 -10.01
CA ILE A 51 19.81 -8.15 -9.93
C ILE A 51 20.86 -8.92 -9.11
N ASN A 52 20.46 -9.59 -8.03
CA ASN A 52 21.38 -10.24 -7.11
C ASN A 52 21.00 -11.72 -6.91
N PRO A 53 21.78 -12.68 -7.47
CA PRO A 53 21.49 -14.10 -7.34
C PRO A 53 21.58 -14.61 -5.90
N ARG A 54 22.21 -13.84 -4.99
CA ARG A 54 22.30 -14.18 -3.57
C ARG A 54 21.08 -13.73 -2.76
N PHE A 55 20.17 -12.95 -3.33
CA PHE A 55 19.06 -12.34 -2.58
C PHE A 55 18.23 -13.38 -1.79
N PHE A 56 17.88 -14.50 -2.42
CA PHE A 56 17.09 -15.58 -1.78
C PHE A 56 17.93 -16.57 -0.97
N LEU A 57 19.22 -16.32 -0.72
CA LEU A 57 19.97 -17.15 0.21
C LEU A 57 19.34 -17.08 1.60
N PRO A 58 19.22 -18.21 2.33
CA PRO A 58 18.60 -18.24 3.65
C PRO A 58 19.19 -17.23 4.63
N GLY A 59 20.49 -16.97 4.56
CA GLY A 59 21.16 -15.95 5.38
C GLY A 59 20.64 -14.54 5.09
N ASN A 60 20.49 -14.16 3.83
CA ASN A 60 20.02 -12.84 3.44
C ASN A 60 18.54 -12.63 3.78
N LEU A 61 17.71 -13.65 3.58
CA LEU A 61 16.31 -13.62 4.00
C LEU A 61 16.16 -13.57 5.52
N SER A 62 17.02 -14.28 6.26
CA SER A 62 17.05 -14.21 7.73
C SER A 62 17.46 -12.82 8.21
N PHE A 63 18.49 -12.21 7.62
CA PHE A 63 18.89 -10.84 7.94
C PHE A 63 17.79 -9.83 7.64
N LEU A 64 17.17 -9.92 6.46
CA LEU A 64 16.08 -9.03 6.05
C LEU A 64 14.86 -9.15 6.98
N THR A 65 14.46 -10.38 7.32
CA THR A 65 13.34 -10.62 8.24
C THR A 65 13.65 -10.16 9.66
N GLN A 66 14.86 -10.39 10.17
CA GLN A 66 15.29 -9.91 11.49
C GLN A 66 15.23 -8.37 11.59
N GLN A 67 15.71 -7.65 10.57
CA GLN A 67 15.59 -6.19 10.52
C GLN A 67 14.12 -5.74 10.49
N THR A 68 13.28 -6.46 9.73
CA THR A 68 11.86 -6.17 9.62
C THR A 68 11.09 -6.42 10.92
N VAL A 69 11.48 -7.44 11.71
CA VAL A 69 10.82 -7.78 12.99
C VAL A 69 10.89 -6.62 13.97
N VAL A 70 11.98 -5.86 14.00
CA VAL A 70 12.11 -4.67 14.86
C VAL A 70 11.02 -3.65 14.52
N VAL A 71 10.89 -3.27 13.24
CA VAL A 71 9.88 -2.31 12.78
C VAL A 71 8.46 -2.85 12.99
N GLY A 72 8.22 -4.14 12.71
CA GLY A 72 6.92 -4.77 12.87
C GLY A 72 6.44 -4.82 14.32
N THR A 73 7.34 -5.13 15.26
CA THR A 73 7.03 -5.15 16.70
C THR A 73 6.68 -3.75 17.20
N LEU A 74 7.43 -2.74 16.77
CA LEU A 74 7.14 -1.34 17.12
C LEU A 74 5.82 -0.86 16.53
N ALA A 75 5.46 -1.28 15.32
CA ALA A 75 4.17 -0.93 14.71
C ALA A 75 2.98 -1.48 15.50
N ILE A 76 3.09 -2.70 16.06
CA ILE A 76 2.07 -3.27 16.95
C ILE A 76 1.96 -2.44 18.24
N ALA A 77 3.09 -2.09 18.85
CA ALA A 77 3.10 -1.24 20.04
C ALA A 77 2.49 0.14 19.78
N GLN A 78 2.85 0.77 18.66
CA GLN A 78 2.29 2.06 18.22
C GLN A 78 0.77 1.99 18.04
N THR A 79 0.24 0.87 17.54
CA THR A 79 -1.21 0.68 17.38
C THR A 79 -1.92 0.74 18.72
N LEU A 80 -1.39 0.08 19.76
CA LEU A 80 -1.98 0.13 21.11
C LEU A 80 -1.94 1.55 21.69
N ILE A 81 -0.83 2.27 21.49
CA ILE A 81 -0.67 3.64 22.00
C ILE A 81 -1.69 4.59 21.37
N ILE A 82 -1.89 4.50 20.04
CA ILE A 82 -2.90 5.28 19.33
C ILE A 82 -4.31 4.98 19.87
N LEU A 83 -4.63 3.71 20.11
CA LEU A 83 -5.92 3.31 20.69
C LEU A 83 -6.15 3.87 22.10
N THR A 84 -5.08 4.13 22.86
CA THR A 84 -5.14 4.79 24.17
C THR A 84 -5.11 6.33 24.12
N ALA A 85 -5.33 6.93 22.94
CA ALA A 85 -5.23 8.37 22.68
C ALA A 85 -3.83 8.98 22.92
N GLY A 86 -2.78 8.15 22.93
CA GLY A 86 -1.40 8.60 22.84
C GLY A 86 -1.08 8.96 21.40
N ILE A 87 -1.07 10.25 21.06
CA ILE A 87 -0.53 10.73 19.78
C ILE A 87 0.99 10.86 19.94
N ASP A 88 1.68 9.73 20.00
CA ASP A 88 3.13 9.70 20.21
C ASP A 88 3.85 9.39 18.89
N LEU A 89 4.66 10.35 18.41
CA LEU A 89 5.53 10.19 17.24
C LEU A 89 6.98 9.83 17.63
N SER A 90 7.32 9.88 18.92
CA SER A 90 8.70 9.70 19.43
C SER A 90 9.25 8.29 19.17
N ILE A 91 8.40 7.26 19.19
CA ILE A 91 8.79 5.86 18.91
C ILE A 91 9.37 5.72 17.50
N GLY A 92 8.75 6.39 16.52
CA GLY A 92 9.26 6.41 15.15
C GLY A 92 10.62 7.12 15.06
N ALA A 93 10.76 8.27 15.72
CA ALA A 93 12.00 9.05 15.72
C ALA A 93 13.17 8.28 16.38
N ILE A 94 12.93 7.66 17.54
CA ILE A 94 13.94 6.87 18.25
C ILE A 94 14.34 5.63 17.47
N MET A 95 13.38 4.95 16.83
CA MET A 95 13.66 3.81 15.95
C MET A 95 14.60 4.20 14.82
N VAL A 96 14.28 5.27 14.08
CA VAL A 96 15.13 5.76 12.98
C VAL A 96 16.52 6.16 13.50
N PHE A 97 16.58 6.89 14.61
CA PHE A 97 17.86 7.25 15.23
C PHE A 97 18.69 6.00 15.61
N GLY A 98 18.08 4.99 16.22
CA GLY A 98 18.75 3.74 16.56
C GLY A 98 19.27 2.99 15.35
N GLN A 99 18.53 2.99 14.24
CA GLN A 99 18.98 2.40 12.96
C GLN A 99 20.13 3.19 12.31
N MET A 100 20.26 4.49 12.57
CA MET A 100 21.40 5.28 12.05
C MET A 100 22.69 5.05 12.82
N VAL A 101 22.60 4.64 14.09
CA VAL A 101 23.75 4.43 14.97
C VAL A 101 24.36 3.03 14.81
N MET A 102 23.54 2.02 14.46
CA MET A 102 23.97 0.63 14.23
C MET A 102 24.41 0.41 12.79
#